data_AF-A0A527XD59-F1
#
_entry.id   AF-A0A527XD59-F1
#
_cell.length_a   1.000
_cell.length_b   1.000
_cell.length_c   1.000
_cell.angle_alpha   90.00
_cell.angle_beta   90.00
_cell.angle_gamma   90.00
#
_symmetry.space_group_name_H-M   'P 1'
#
loop_
_entity.id
_entity.type
_entity.pdbx_description
1 polymer ?
#
loop_
_entity_poly.entity_id
_entity_poly.type
_entity_poly.pdbx_seq_one_letter_code
_entity_poly.pdbx_strand_id
1 'polypeptide(L)' 'MHVPRGGLAYSPEQATYRAREIGGSKWVLKAQVHSGARGKAGGIKLCSNDEEISNAAEAMLGRKLVTHQTG' A
#
# COMPACT_ATOMS: atom_id res chain seq x y z
N MET A 1 -18.75 -6.60 11.96
CA MET A 1 -18.39 -5.94 10.68
C MET A 1 -17.22 -6.72 10.08
N HIS A 2 -17.33 -7.20 8.85
CA HIS A 2 -16.24 -7.95 8.21
C HIS A 2 -15.26 -6.97 7.55
N VAL A 3 -13.96 -7.11 7.82
CA VAL A 3 -12.90 -6.25 7.29
C VAL A 3 -11.89 -7.13 6.54
N PRO A 4 -11.42 -6.73 5.34
CA PRO A 4 -10.39 -7.49 4.64
C PRO A 4 -9.12 -7.64 5.49
N ARG A 5 -8.46 -8.81 5.40
CA ARG A 5 -7.15 -9.02 6.03
C ARG A 5 -6.13 -8.01 5.49
N GLY A 6 -5.29 -7.51 6.37
CA GLY A 6 -4.26 -6.53 6.06
C GLY A 6 -3.19 -6.48 7.14
N GLY A 7 -2.10 -5.78 6.86
CA GLY A 7 -1.00 -5.57 7.81
C GLY A 7 -0.27 -4.27 7.51
N LEU A 8 0.37 -3.70 8.53
CA LEU A 8 1.28 -2.57 8.37
C LEU A 8 2.64 -3.06 7.86
N ALA A 9 3.26 -2.22 7.03
CA ALA A 9 4.61 -2.41 6.53
C ALA A 9 5.35 -1.07 6.58
N TYR A 10 6.57 -1.10 7.07
CA TYR A 10 7.46 0.07 7.19
C TYR A 10 8.64 -0.01 6.21
N SER A 11 8.73 -1.07 5.42
CA SER A 11 9.72 -1.26 4.35
C SER A 11 9.13 -2.11 3.21
N PRO A 12 9.72 -2.09 2.00
CA PRO A 12 9.33 -2.96 0.90
C PRO A 12 9.38 -4.46 1.25
N GLU A 13 10.39 -4.88 2.01
CA GLU A 13 10.56 -6.27 2.48
C GLU A 13 9.45 -6.65 3.46
N GLN A 14 9.07 -5.75 4.37
CA GLN A 14 7.91 -6.00 5.22
C GLN A 14 6.61 -6.08 4.43
N ALA A 15 6.44 -5.27 3.38
CA ALA A 15 5.22 -5.28 2.56
C ALA A 15 5.04 -6.62 1.82
N THR A 16 6.11 -7.15 1.24
CA THR A 16 6.12 -8.47 0.59
C THR A 16 5.87 -9.59 1.60
N TYR A 17 6.52 -9.55 2.76
CA TYR A 17 6.26 -10.50 3.85
C TYR A 17 4.79 -10.50 4.28
N ARG A 18 4.18 -9.33 4.51
CA ARG A 18 2.77 -9.21 4.87
C ARG A 18 1.84 -9.77 3.79
N ALA A 19 2.13 -9.51 2.51
CA ALA A 19 1.33 -10.06 1.42
C ALA A 19 1.35 -11.59 1.41
N ARG A 20 2.52 -12.20 1.63
CA ARG A 20 2.68 -13.65 1.76
C ARG A 20 1.91 -14.21 2.95
N GLU A 21 1.97 -13.56 4.12
CA GLU A 21 1.18 -13.95 5.30
C GLU A 21 -0.34 -13.86 5.06
N ILE A 22 -0.78 -12.81 4.35
CA ILE A 22 -2.20 -12.64 3.98
C ILE A 22 -2.64 -13.72 2.98
N GLY A 23 -1.73 -14.18 2.12
CA GLY A 23 -2.01 -15.13 1.05
C GLY A 23 -2.91 -14.55 -0.05
N GLY A 24 -3.21 -15.38 -1.05
CA GLY A 24 -3.98 -14.98 -2.24
C GLY A 24 -3.10 -14.72 -3.46
N SER A 25 -3.67 -14.07 -4.47
CA SER A 25 -3.01 -13.80 -5.76
C SER A 25 -2.90 -12.32 -6.12
N LYS A 26 -3.58 -11.45 -5.37
CA LYS A 26 -3.56 -9.99 -5.55
C LYS A 26 -3.72 -9.27 -4.23
N TRP A 27 -3.05 -8.13 -4.11
CA TRP A 27 -3.04 -7.30 -2.91
C TRP A 27 -3.22 -5.83 -3.28
N VAL A 28 -3.88 -5.08 -2.40
CA VAL A 28 -4.03 -3.64 -2.57
C VAL A 28 -3.13 -2.95 -1.56
N LEU A 29 -2.05 -2.33 -2.05
CA LEU A 29 -1.20 -1.47 -1.26
C LEU A 29 -1.85 -0.10 -1.13
N LYS A 30 -1.90 0.43 0.09
CA LYS A 30 -2.51 1.72 0.40
C LYS A 30 -1.55 2.51 1.27
N ALA A 31 -1.17 3.69 0.81
CA ALA A 31 -0.45 4.65 1.64
C ALA A 31 -1.25 4.93 2.92
N GLN A 32 -0.57 4.88 4.07
CA GLN A 32 -1.17 5.22 5.34
C GLN A 32 -0.90 6.68 5.68
N VAL A 33 -1.95 7.49 5.58
CA VAL A 33 -1.96 8.93 5.87
C VAL A 33 -3.30 9.29 6.49
N HIS A 34 -3.33 10.31 7.34
CA HIS A 34 -4.56 10.85 7.93
C HIS A 34 -5.33 11.73 6.93
N SER A 35 -5.56 11.23 5.70
CA SER A 35 -6.22 11.95 4.62
C SER A 35 -6.90 11.00 3.64
N GLY A 36 -7.99 11.48 3.04
CA GLY A 36 -8.71 10.76 1.98
C GLY A 36 -8.09 10.97 0.60
N ALA A 37 -8.86 10.71 -0.47
CA ALA A 37 -8.45 10.89 -1.88
C ALA A 37 -7.15 10.16 -2.33
N ARG A 38 -6.63 9.23 -1.53
CA ARG A 38 -5.39 8.47 -1.79
C ARG A 38 -5.35 7.83 -3.17
N GLY A 39 -6.46 7.27 -3.64
CA GLY A 39 -6.53 6.63 -4.96
C GLY A 39 -6.24 7.59 -6.13
N LYS A 40 -6.82 8.80 -6.09
CA LYS A 40 -6.57 9.84 -7.10
C LYS A 40 -5.14 10.38 -7.04
N ALA A 41 -4.52 10.34 -5.85
CA ALA A 41 -3.15 10.77 -5.62
C ALA A 41 -2.09 9.69 -5.91
N GLY A 42 -2.49 8.50 -6.36
CA GLY A 42 -1.55 7.39 -6.59
C GLY A 42 -1.12 6.62 -5.33
N GLY A 43 -1.70 6.94 -4.17
CA GLY A 43 -1.46 6.24 -2.90
C GLY A 43 -2.23 4.92 -2.74
N ILE A 44 -2.80 4.37 -3.82
CA ILE A 44 -3.42 3.05 -3.85
C ILE A 44 -2.93 2.31 -5.11
N LYS A 45 -2.38 1.11 -4.93
CA LYS A 45 -1.87 0.28 -6.03
C LYS A 45 -2.36 -1.16 -5.87
N LEU A 46 -2.82 -1.77 -6.98
CA LEU A 46 -3.09 -3.20 -7.05
C LEU A 46 -1.81 -3.90 -7.52
N CYS A 47 -1.38 -4.91 -6.79
CA CYS A 47 -0.18 -5.69 -7.07
C CYS A 47 -0.54 -7.19 -7.11
N SER A 48 0.13 -7.95 -7.98
CA SER A 48 -0.14 -9.38 -8.21
C SER A 48 1.08 -10.28 -7.96
N ASN A 49 2.23 -9.70 -7.63
CA ASN A 49 3.46 -10.41 -7.31
C ASN A 49 4.35 -9.58 -6.37
N ASP A 50 5.40 -10.21 -5.83
CA ASP A 50 6.30 -9.60 -4.84
C ASP A 50 7.06 -8.39 -5.38
N GLU A 51 7.43 -8.39 -6.66
CA GLU A 51 8.15 -7.28 -7.30
C GLU A 51 7.25 -6.03 -7.38
N GLU A 52 6.01 -6.19 -7.83
CA GLU A 52 5.03 -5.10 -7.85
C GLU A 52 4.73 -4.56 -6.45
N ILE A 53 4.71 -5.43 -5.44
CA ILE A 53 4.52 -5.03 -4.04
C ILE A 53 5.72 -4.21 -3.55
N SER A 54 6.94 -4.71 -3.78
CA SER A 54 8.18 -4.06 -3.37
C SER A 54 8.30 -2.67 -4.01
N ASN A 55 8.14 -2.60 -5.33
CA ASN A 55 8.23 -1.35 -6.10
C ASN A 55 7.17 -0.33 -5.67
N ALA A 56 5.93 -0.77 -5.40
CA ALA A 56 4.88 0.12 -4.94
C ALA A 56 5.13 0.62 -3.51
N ALA A 57 5.65 -0.23 -2.61
CA ALA A 57 6.04 0.19 -1.27
C ALA A 57 7.18 1.20 -1.29
N GLU A 58 8.22 0.97 -2.10
CA GLU A 58 9.34 1.90 -2.29
C GLU A 58 8.89 3.25 -2.86
N ALA A 59 7.93 3.24 -3.79
CA ALA A 59 7.36 4.46 -4.34
C ALA A 59 6.49 5.25 -3.33
N MET A 60 5.92 4.60 -2.32
CA MET A 60 5.05 5.24 -1.32
C MET A 60 5.79 5.68 -0.07
N LEU A 61 6.71 4.87 0.45
CA LEU A 61 7.41 5.11 1.71
C LEU A 61 8.38 6.29 1.58
N GLY A 62 8.43 7.13 2.61
CA GLY A 62 9.30 8.31 2.65
C GLY A 62 8.90 9.45 1.69
N ARG A 63 7.82 9.30 0.91
CA ARG A 63 7.35 10.32 -0.03
C ARG A 63 6.14 11.07 0.52
N LYS A 64 6.06 12.38 0.26
CA LYS A 64 4.86 13.17 0.54
C LYS A 64 3.76 12.79 -0.46
N LEU A 65 2.70 12.17 0.02
CA LEU A 65 1.50 11.96 -0.79
C LEU A 65 0.66 13.25 -0.82
N VAL A 66 0.70 13.93 -1.96
CA VAL A 66 -0.11 15.13 -2.20
C VAL A 66 -1.49 14.70 -2.67
N THR A 67 -2.49 15.00 -1.85
CA THR A 67 -3.91 14.79 -2.14
C THR A 67 -4.59 16.15 -2.23
N HIS A 68 -5.79 16.20 -2.83
CA HIS A 68 -6.62 17.40 -2.79
C HIS A 68 -6.90 17.92 -1.37
N GLN A 69 -6.71 17.07 -0.36
CA GLN A 69 -6.95 17.39 1.04
C GLN A 69 -5.67 17.74 1.82
N THR A 70 -4.48 17.55 1.22
CA THR A 70 -3.19 17.74 1.90
C THR A 70 -2.27 18.81 1.29
N GLY A 71 -2.60 19.35 0.10
CA GLY A 71 -1.87 20.50 -0.47
C GLY A 71 -0.58 20.10 -1.16
#